data_AF-A0A150GMU1-F1
#
_entry.id   AF-A0A150GMU1-F1
#
_cell.length_a   1.000
_cell.length_b   1.000
_cell.length_c   1.000
_cell.angle_alpha   90.00
_cell.angle_beta   90.00
_cell.angle_gamma   90.00
#
_symmetry.space_group_name_H-M   'P 1'
#
loop_
_entity.id
_entity.type
_entity.pdbx_description
1 polymer ?
#
loop_
_entity_poly.entity_id
_entity_poly.type
_entity_poly.pdbx_seq_one_letter_code
_entity_poly.pdbx_strand_id
1 'polypeptide(L)'
;MLSTRADNGEPPPSVFEQAFTATFSNRDSQEVSRTLEQFAWLTHWIDKTPHPNATHLAFVPEFANANVLAVARAGVAFANRPDKDVGAMVADLQSISAQLRALSGWRGYSATRRVLVGSLLQRRVSFGGRFPADVQAAVDDVMLQLFRQHKLSAANRGAVQFFHVSKSGGTNLCQAAEANGCASQGFDTRTNCLIRAFSDQPRWVTHSAHKFLQYRMSARQALPWFVNFHTVRPDVSCDARRAFLARSNLTFYANEYTNPLGPETTSAMCADFVNLIMFRNPIDRLRSQIGWVQKLYKEFYLDVDTQAAFVNRTTGFWERLMPAGVNNYFIRSLLGERFFEFPVTQVTSEHLEQARLAALSHDIVLSLEAKARNELALRVGLGWAAAGLRDGAVRSSSELGDAVALPLDWEDLQERNEPDVLLFAFARELQALDSLLWSFVDIAGSQLGLGNPSSSNCGYVTMAAPAAAAERAERLRNVTIPDALLAAAMAAAMERDGADGGGNSTVAASGGSNGTYTVGNSMAAAAVLGNGVAAVKGEASVQKQERSGDGKGDDGEGGKATGAGGLRGAEASGEQGGSRGPSVVRIRRQRQQRHHRRLGR
;
A
#
# COMPACT_ATOMS: atom_id res chain seq x y z
N MET A 1 30.39 -1.01 -11.29
CA MET A 1 30.81 -0.90 -12.70
C MET A 1 30.46 0.45 -13.38
N LEU A 2 30.07 1.51 -12.66
CA LEU A 2 29.71 2.80 -13.30
C LEU A 2 30.77 3.92 -13.16
N SER A 3 31.83 3.74 -12.37
CA SER A 3 32.80 4.82 -12.11
C SER A 3 34.02 4.83 -13.03
N THR A 4 34.17 3.86 -13.95
CA THR A 4 35.34 3.78 -14.85
C THR A 4 35.05 4.17 -16.29
N ARG A 5 33.85 4.72 -16.58
CA ARG A 5 33.47 5.19 -17.94
C ARG A 5 33.52 6.70 -18.13
N ALA A 6 33.72 7.48 -17.06
CA ALA A 6 33.82 8.93 -17.15
C ALA A 6 35.07 9.40 -17.92
N ASP A 7 36.08 8.54 -18.05
CA ASP A 7 37.38 8.90 -18.65
C ASP A 7 37.35 8.95 -20.20
N ASN A 8 36.25 8.53 -20.85
CA ASN A 8 36.17 8.46 -22.31
C ASN A 8 35.41 9.62 -22.99
N GLY A 9 35.06 10.68 -22.25
CA GLY A 9 34.33 11.82 -22.83
C GLY A 9 32.89 11.49 -23.23
N GLU A 10 32.30 10.40 -22.71
CA GLU A 10 30.87 10.15 -22.91
C GLU A 10 30.04 11.24 -22.20
N PRO A 11 28.95 11.73 -22.82
CA PRO A 11 28.04 12.65 -22.14
C PRO A 11 27.46 11.99 -20.88
N PRO A 12 27.12 12.78 -19.84
CA PRO A 12 26.50 12.26 -18.64
C PRO A 12 25.23 11.48 -18.99
N PRO A 13 24.90 10.40 -18.26
CA PRO A 13 23.69 9.63 -18.52
C PRO A 13 22.45 10.53 -18.41
N SER A 14 21.50 10.36 -19.33
CA SER A 14 20.21 11.06 -19.28
C SER A 14 19.46 10.74 -17.98
N VAL A 15 18.46 11.56 -17.63
CA VAL A 15 17.62 11.32 -16.45
C VAL A 15 16.97 9.94 -16.51
N PHE A 16 16.45 9.54 -17.67
CA PHE A 16 15.88 8.20 -17.87
C PHE A 16 16.91 7.09 -17.66
N GLU A 17 18.14 7.23 -18.15
CA GLU A 17 19.17 6.20 -17.95
C GLU A 17 19.62 6.10 -16.48
N GLN A 18 19.67 7.24 -15.77
CA GLN A 18 19.89 7.25 -14.34
C GLN A 18 18.73 6.56 -13.60
N ALA A 19 17.48 6.81 -14.01
CA ALA A 19 16.29 6.18 -13.42
C ALA A 19 16.20 4.68 -13.71
N PHE A 20 16.49 4.27 -14.94
CA PHE A 20 16.62 2.87 -15.34
C PHE A 20 17.64 2.17 -14.45
N THR A 21 18.82 2.78 -14.29
CA THR A 21 19.86 2.27 -13.43
C THR A 21 19.37 2.21 -11.97
N ALA A 22 18.80 3.28 -11.43
CA ALA A 22 18.30 3.30 -10.05
C ALA A 22 17.25 2.21 -9.78
N THR A 23 16.41 1.89 -10.78
CA THR A 23 15.31 0.93 -10.65
C THR A 23 15.78 -0.51 -10.77
N PHE A 24 16.70 -0.79 -11.70
CA PHE A 24 17.08 -2.15 -12.11
C PHE A 24 18.55 -2.51 -11.83
N SER A 25 19.35 -1.64 -11.20
CA SER A 25 20.80 -1.88 -11.08
C SER A 25 21.20 -2.86 -9.96
N ASN A 26 22.00 -3.83 -10.42
CA ASN A 26 23.04 -4.66 -9.79
C ASN A 26 22.69 -5.81 -8.84
N ARG A 27 21.48 -5.97 -8.30
CA ARG A 27 21.20 -7.14 -7.44
C ARG A 27 20.59 -8.33 -8.19
N ASP A 28 19.89 -8.06 -9.28
CA ASP A 28 19.18 -9.09 -10.03
C ASP A 28 19.19 -8.75 -11.53
N SER A 29 20.11 -9.37 -12.26
CA SER A 29 20.25 -9.18 -13.71
C SER A 29 19.04 -9.70 -14.50
N GLN A 30 18.18 -10.51 -13.89
CA GLN A 30 16.98 -11.05 -14.52
C GLN A 30 15.74 -10.17 -14.30
N GLU A 31 15.81 -9.15 -13.43
CA GLU A 31 14.64 -8.35 -13.11
C GLU A 31 14.04 -7.65 -14.33
N VAL A 32 14.88 -7.03 -15.17
CA VAL A 32 14.42 -6.42 -16.43
C VAL A 32 13.70 -7.45 -17.31
N SER A 33 14.25 -8.66 -17.44
CA SER A 33 13.66 -9.72 -18.25
C SER A 33 12.31 -10.17 -17.69
N ARG A 34 12.17 -10.34 -16.37
CA ARG A 34 10.89 -10.69 -15.74
C ARG A 34 9.87 -9.56 -15.87
N THR A 35 10.29 -8.31 -15.68
CA THR A 35 9.41 -7.15 -15.91
C THR A 35 8.90 -7.13 -17.35
N LEU A 36 9.77 -7.41 -18.33
CA LEU A 36 9.39 -7.47 -19.74
C LEU A 36 8.53 -8.68 -20.08
N GLU A 37 8.69 -9.82 -19.41
CA GLU A 37 7.81 -10.99 -19.55
C GLU A 37 6.39 -10.66 -19.10
N GLN A 38 6.23 -10.03 -17.93
CA GLN A 38 4.91 -9.60 -17.45
C GLN A 38 4.33 -8.47 -18.31
N PHE A 39 5.18 -7.58 -18.85
CA PHE A 39 4.76 -6.57 -19.82
C PHE A 39 4.29 -7.20 -21.14
N ALA A 40 4.94 -8.26 -21.62
CA ALA A 40 4.54 -8.97 -22.83
C ALA A 40 3.14 -9.60 -22.71
N TRP A 41 2.78 -10.08 -21.52
CA TRP A 41 1.40 -10.49 -21.25
C TRP A 41 0.42 -9.31 -21.41
N LEU A 42 0.77 -8.12 -20.89
CA LEU A 42 -0.09 -6.93 -20.96
C LEU A 42 -0.26 -6.43 -22.40
N THR A 43 0.81 -6.39 -23.19
CA THR A 43 0.74 -6.02 -24.61
C THR A 43 -0.11 -7.02 -25.40
N HIS A 44 0.09 -8.32 -25.15
CA HIS A 44 -0.71 -9.38 -25.76
C HIS A 44 -2.21 -9.22 -25.42
N TRP A 45 -2.53 -8.93 -24.16
CA TRP A 45 -3.92 -8.70 -23.74
C TRP A 45 -4.56 -7.51 -24.47
N ILE A 46 -3.84 -6.39 -24.61
CA ILE A 46 -4.32 -5.19 -25.32
C ILE A 46 -4.57 -5.49 -26.81
N ASP A 47 -3.67 -6.22 -27.45
CA ASP A 47 -3.78 -6.58 -28.87
C ASP A 47 -4.92 -7.55 -29.13
N LYS A 48 -5.12 -8.54 -28.24
CA LYS A 48 -6.19 -9.54 -28.34
C LYS A 48 -7.54 -9.04 -27.88
N THR A 49 -7.58 -7.90 -27.20
CA THR A 49 -8.81 -7.32 -26.65
C THR A 49 -9.07 -5.94 -27.26
N PRO A 50 -9.34 -5.85 -28.58
CA PRO A 50 -9.59 -4.57 -29.22
C PRO A 50 -10.88 -3.90 -28.72
N HIS A 51 -11.79 -4.69 -28.15
CA HIS A 51 -13.03 -4.23 -27.55
C HIS A 51 -13.23 -4.96 -26.21
N PRO A 52 -12.71 -4.41 -25.09
CA PRO A 52 -12.90 -5.00 -23.77
C PRO A 52 -14.38 -5.21 -23.47
N ASN A 53 -14.76 -6.43 -23.07
CA ASN A 53 -16.12 -6.75 -22.67
C ASN A 53 -16.45 -6.17 -21.28
N ALA A 54 -17.69 -6.30 -20.83
CA ALA A 54 -18.13 -5.79 -19.53
C ALA A 54 -17.29 -6.34 -18.36
N THR A 55 -16.92 -7.62 -18.39
CA THR A 55 -16.08 -8.26 -17.37
C THR A 55 -14.68 -7.63 -17.31
N HIS A 56 -14.05 -7.40 -18.46
CA HIS A 56 -12.76 -6.71 -18.52
C HIS A 56 -12.85 -5.28 -18.02
N LEU A 57 -13.90 -4.55 -18.43
CA LEU A 57 -14.12 -3.16 -18.04
C LEU A 57 -14.48 -2.98 -16.56
N ALA A 58 -15.03 -4.01 -15.91
CA ALA A 58 -15.23 -4.00 -14.46
C ALA A 58 -13.90 -3.88 -13.70
N PHE A 59 -12.83 -4.51 -14.21
CA PHE A 59 -11.51 -4.50 -13.58
C PHE A 59 -10.57 -3.43 -14.14
N VAL A 60 -10.69 -3.04 -15.42
CA VAL A 60 -9.90 -1.95 -16.02
C VAL A 60 -10.81 -0.88 -16.64
N PRO A 61 -11.57 -0.13 -15.81
CA PRO A 61 -12.61 0.79 -16.30
C PRO A 61 -12.07 1.98 -17.10
N GLU A 62 -10.75 2.23 -17.07
CA GLU A 62 -10.14 3.27 -17.89
C GLU A 62 -10.20 2.96 -19.39
N PHE A 63 -10.20 1.69 -19.79
CA PHE A 63 -10.28 1.27 -21.19
C PHE A 63 -11.69 1.33 -21.77
N ALA A 64 -12.70 1.70 -20.97
CA ALA A 64 -14.00 2.10 -21.50
C ALA A 64 -13.91 3.42 -22.29
N ASN A 65 -12.89 4.24 -22.03
CA ASN A 65 -12.61 5.44 -22.80
C ASN A 65 -11.74 5.11 -24.02
N ALA A 66 -12.32 5.28 -25.22
CA ALA A 66 -11.64 4.97 -26.48
C ALA A 66 -10.32 5.74 -26.67
N ASN A 67 -10.23 6.99 -26.19
CA ASN A 67 -9.00 7.78 -26.30
C ASN A 67 -7.89 7.23 -25.40
N VAL A 68 -8.24 6.77 -24.19
CA VAL A 68 -7.29 6.14 -23.26
C VAL A 68 -6.77 4.83 -23.84
N LEU A 69 -7.67 3.99 -24.38
CA LEU A 69 -7.30 2.75 -25.04
C LEU A 69 -6.45 2.98 -26.30
N ALA A 70 -6.72 4.04 -27.06
CA ALA A 70 -5.90 4.44 -28.20
C ALA A 70 -4.48 4.83 -27.79
N VAL A 71 -4.31 5.58 -26.70
CA VAL A 71 -2.98 5.92 -26.15
C VAL A 71 -2.22 4.66 -25.73
N ALA A 72 -2.89 3.74 -25.04
CA ALA A 72 -2.28 2.47 -24.63
C ALA A 72 -1.80 1.67 -25.85
N ARG A 73 -2.62 1.57 -26.91
CA ARG A 73 -2.24 0.92 -28.17
C ARG A 73 -1.10 1.62 -28.89
N ALA A 74 -1.06 2.95 -28.88
CA ALA A 74 0.06 3.70 -29.44
C ALA A 74 1.37 3.36 -28.71
N GLY A 75 1.31 3.17 -27.39
CA GLY A 75 2.42 2.63 -26.61
C GLY A 75 2.87 1.25 -27.06
N VAL A 76 1.93 0.29 -27.19
CA VAL A 76 2.23 -1.07 -27.67
C VAL A 76 2.84 -1.05 -29.07
N ALA A 77 2.31 -0.24 -29.99
CA ALA A 77 2.84 -0.07 -31.33
C ALA A 77 4.28 0.48 -31.31
N PHE A 78 4.55 1.48 -30.45
CA PHE A 78 5.90 2.01 -30.25
C PHE A 78 6.88 0.94 -29.71
N ALA A 79 6.44 0.13 -28.74
CA ALA A 79 7.25 -0.94 -28.15
C ALA A 79 7.65 -2.02 -29.18
N ASN A 80 6.73 -2.33 -30.10
CA ASN A 80 6.87 -3.39 -31.10
C ASN A 80 7.45 -2.92 -32.44
N ARG A 81 7.88 -1.65 -32.53
CA ARG A 81 8.44 -1.08 -33.76
C ARG A 81 9.69 -1.87 -34.21
N PRO A 82 9.75 -2.37 -35.47
CA PRO A 82 10.88 -3.18 -35.93
C PRO A 82 12.10 -2.35 -36.34
N ASP A 83 11.88 -1.18 -36.94
CA ASP A 83 12.94 -0.26 -37.35
C ASP A 83 13.56 0.44 -36.13
N LYS A 84 14.72 1.08 -36.30
CA LYS A 84 15.36 1.97 -35.30
C LYS A 84 15.32 3.44 -35.78
N ASP A 85 14.33 3.81 -36.58
CA ASP A 85 14.23 5.14 -37.17
C ASP A 85 13.98 6.19 -36.09
N VAL A 86 14.93 7.11 -35.94
CA VAL A 86 14.93 8.13 -34.88
C VAL A 86 13.77 9.11 -35.06
N GLY A 87 13.54 9.57 -36.30
CA GLY A 87 12.49 10.54 -36.60
C GLY A 87 11.09 9.98 -36.34
N ALA A 88 10.84 8.74 -36.76
CA ALA A 88 9.56 8.09 -36.54
C ALA A 88 9.29 7.81 -35.06
N MET A 89 10.31 7.38 -34.29
CA MET A 89 10.16 7.22 -32.83
C MET A 89 9.83 8.54 -32.14
N VAL A 90 10.48 9.64 -32.53
CA VAL A 90 10.18 10.97 -31.98
C VAL A 90 8.73 11.38 -32.32
N ALA A 91 8.30 11.16 -33.57
CA ALA A 91 6.94 11.45 -33.99
C ALA A 91 5.87 10.64 -33.22
N ASP A 92 6.12 9.34 -32.98
CA ASP A 92 5.24 8.50 -32.17
C ASP A 92 5.11 9.04 -30.74
N LEU A 93 6.24 9.36 -30.10
CA LEU A 93 6.28 9.86 -28.72
C LEU A 93 5.60 11.23 -28.60
N GLN A 94 5.79 12.11 -29.58
CA GLN A 94 5.10 13.40 -29.66
C GLN A 94 3.58 13.22 -29.83
N SER A 95 3.16 12.26 -30.64
CA SER A 95 1.74 11.90 -30.80
C SER A 95 1.15 11.38 -29.48
N ILE A 96 1.84 10.46 -28.80
CA ILE A 96 1.45 9.94 -27.47
C ILE A 96 1.34 11.10 -26.47
N SER A 97 2.34 11.99 -26.42
CA SER A 97 2.36 13.19 -25.57
C SER A 97 1.19 14.14 -25.87
N ALA A 98 0.85 14.37 -27.14
CA ALA A 98 -0.32 15.17 -27.52
C ALA A 98 -1.63 14.52 -27.04
N GLN A 99 -1.77 13.20 -27.21
CA GLN A 99 -2.96 12.47 -26.75
C GLN A 99 -3.09 12.48 -25.23
N LEU A 100 -1.99 12.27 -24.48
CA LEU A 100 -1.96 12.34 -23.01
C LEU A 100 -2.41 13.70 -22.48
N ARG A 101 -2.04 14.81 -23.15
CA ARG A 101 -2.49 16.16 -22.79
C ARG A 101 -3.98 16.39 -23.04
N ALA A 102 -4.58 15.66 -23.97
CA ALA A 102 -6.01 15.73 -24.26
C ALA A 102 -6.86 14.89 -23.29
N LEU A 103 -6.26 13.98 -22.51
CA LEU A 103 -6.98 13.18 -21.53
C LEU A 103 -7.42 14.03 -20.32
N SER A 104 -8.58 13.70 -19.75
CA SER A 104 -9.06 14.34 -18.52
C SER A 104 -8.11 14.07 -17.36
N GLY A 105 -7.72 15.13 -16.64
CA GLY A 105 -6.92 15.03 -15.42
C GLY A 105 -7.68 14.50 -14.20
N TRP A 106 -8.96 14.12 -14.34
CA TRP A 106 -9.71 13.53 -13.23
C TRP A 106 -9.21 12.13 -12.87
N ARG A 107 -8.81 11.33 -13.87
CA ARG A 107 -8.36 9.94 -13.71
C ARG A 107 -6.86 9.80 -13.90
N GLY A 108 -6.26 8.86 -13.17
CA GLY A 108 -4.80 8.66 -13.12
C GLY A 108 -4.27 7.69 -14.18
N TYR A 109 -5.17 7.01 -14.89
CA TYR A 109 -4.91 6.04 -15.96
C TYR A 109 -3.75 5.07 -15.65
N SER A 110 -3.82 4.37 -14.51
CA SER A 110 -2.72 3.55 -14.00
C SER A 110 -2.34 2.42 -14.95
N ALA A 111 -3.31 1.82 -15.65
CA ALA A 111 -3.01 0.76 -16.62
C ALA A 111 -2.26 1.34 -17.82
N THR A 112 -2.80 2.40 -18.43
CA THR A 112 -2.19 3.11 -19.56
C THR A 112 -0.79 3.63 -19.24
N ARG A 113 -0.59 4.17 -18.02
CA ARG A 113 0.72 4.61 -17.54
C ARG A 113 1.72 3.46 -17.54
N ARG A 114 1.36 2.30 -16.98
CA ARG A 114 2.23 1.12 -16.95
C ARG A 114 2.48 0.55 -18.34
N VAL A 115 1.49 0.60 -19.24
CA VAL A 115 1.67 0.24 -20.65
C VAL A 115 2.74 1.11 -21.30
N LEU A 116 2.63 2.43 -21.13
CA LEU A 116 3.58 3.38 -21.73
C LEU A 116 4.97 3.24 -21.13
N VAL A 117 5.11 3.15 -19.80
CA VAL A 117 6.41 2.95 -19.16
C VAL A 117 7.05 1.62 -19.57
N GLY A 118 6.27 0.54 -19.63
CA GLY A 118 6.73 -0.76 -20.15
C GLY A 118 7.14 -0.69 -21.62
N SER A 119 6.41 0.09 -22.43
CA SER A 119 6.73 0.30 -23.85
C SER A 119 8.07 1.00 -24.03
N LEU A 120 8.34 2.03 -23.23
CA LEU A 120 9.62 2.74 -23.20
C LEU A 120 10.76 1.80 -22.75
N LEU A 121 10.53 1.00 -21.72
CA LEU A 121 11.49 0.01 -21.22
C LEU A 121 11.82 -1.06 -22.27
N GLN A 122 10.81 -1.68 -22.87
CA GLN A 122 10.98 -2.66 -23.94
C GLN A 122 11.76 -2.05 -25.10
N ARG A 123 11.34 -0.86 -25.55
CA ARG A 123 11.99 -0.19 -26.67
C ARG A 123 13.46 0.12 -26.39
N ARG A 124 13.79 0.56 -25.17
CA ARG A 124 15.18 0.79 -24.74
C ARG A 124 16.02 -0.49 -24.83
N VAL A 125 15.48 -1.61 -24.36
CA VAL A 125 16.17 -2.92 -24.42
C VAL A 125 16.35 -3.36 -25.88
N SER A 126 15.31 -3.28 -26.71
CA SER A 126 15.38 -3.62 -28.14
C SER A 126 16.30 -2.69 -28.95
N PHE A 127 16.44 -1.43 -28.52
CA PHE A 127 17.39 -0.49 -29.13
C PHE A 127 18.85 -0.90 -28.86
N GLY A 128 19.10 -1.61 -27.76
CA GLY A 128 20.43 -2.10 -27.35
C GLY A 128 21.13 -1.21 -26.32
N GLY A 129 20.40 -0.33 -25.63
CA GLY A 129 20.97 0.58 -24.63
C GLY A 129 20.34 1.97 -24.67
N ARG A 130 21.17 2.99 -24.47
CA ARG A 130 20.73 4.39 -24.38
C ARG A 130 20.04 4.84 -25.67
N PHE A 131 18.99 5.65 -25.52
CA PHE A 131 18.36 6.31 -26.65
C PHE A 131 19.24 7.43 -27.24
N PRO A 132 19.12 7.73 -28.54
CA PRO A 132 19.64 8.97 -29.13
C PRO A 132 19.03 10.19 -28.44
N ALA A 133 19.73 11.33 -28.46
CA ALA A 133 19.34 12.53 -27.72
C ALA A 133 17.91 13.02 -28.02
N ASP A 134 17.49 13.02 -29.29
CA ASP A 134 16.16 13.48 -29.68
C ASP A 134 15.04 12.55 -29.17
N VAL A 135 15.26 11.24 -29.25
CA VAL A 135 14.34 10.23 -28.70
C VAL A 135 14.30 10.36 -27.20
N GLN A 136 15.46 10.54 -26.55
CA GLN A 136 15.55 10.73 -25.10
C GLN A 136 14.76 11.94 -24.62
N ALA A 137 14.85 13.07 -25.31
CA ALA A 137 14.07 14.26 -24.97
C ALA A 137 12.55 14.00 -25.08
N ALA A 138 12.12 13.26 -26.11
CA ALA A 138 10.71 12.88 -26.27
C ALA A 138 10.25 11.88 -25.20
N VAL A 139 11.11 10.94 -24.80
CA VAL A 139 10.86 10.00 -23.69
C VAL A 139 10.67 10.77 -22.39
N ASP A 140 11.55 11.74 -22.10
CA ASP A 140 11.51 12.56 -20.89
C ASP A 140 10.21 13.39 -20.81
N ASP A 141 9.73 13.95 -21.93
CA ASP A 141 8.44 14.65 -22.00
C ASP A 141 7.27 13.72 -21.66
N VAL A 142 7.21 12.53 -22.25
CA VAL A 142 6.16 11.53 -21.95
C VAL A 142 6.18 11.16 -20.46
N MET A 143 7.36 10.88 -19.89
CA MET A 143 7.49 10.52 -18.47
C MET A 143 7.04 11.64 -17.53
N LEU A 144 7.41 12.89 -17.82
CA LEU A 144 6.95 14.06 -17.05
C LEU A 144 5.43 14.25 -17.17
N GLN A 145 4.85 14.02 -18.35
CA GLN A 145 3.39 14.13 -18.56
C GLN A 145 2.63 13.04 -17.81
N LEU A 146 3.10 11.80 -17.83
CA LEU A 146 2.52 10.71 -17.04
C LEU A 146 2.50 11.05 -15.55
N PHE A 147 3.59 11.60 -15.03
CA PHE A 147 3.66 12.05 -13.64
C PHE A 147 2.69 13.20 -13.33
N ARG A 148 2.63 14.21 -14.21
CA ARG A 148 1.71 15.35 -14.05
C ARG A 148 0.25 14.88 -14.02
N GLN A 149 -0.13 13.96 -14.91
CA GLN A 149 -1.48 13.38 -14.93
C GLN A 149 -1.79 12.60 -13.66
N HIS A 150 -0.85 11.76 -13.19
CA HIS A 150 -0.98 11.05 -11.91
C HIS A 150 -1.19 12.01 -10.73
N LYS A 151 -0.33 13.03 -10.60
CA LYS A 151 -0.40 14.04 -9.53
C LYS A 151 -1.72 14.81 -9.56
N LEU A 152 -2.14 15.29 -10.74
CA LEU A 152 -3.39 16.01 -10.92
C LEU A 152 -4.59 15.14 -10.56
N SER A 153 -4.60 13.88 -11.01
CA SER A 153 -5.67 12.96 -10.67
C SER A 153 -5.72 12.62 -9.18
N ALA A 154 -4.58 12.43 -8.52
CA ALA A 154 -4.55 12.21 -7.08
C ALA A 154 -5.16 13.40 -6.31
N ALA A 155 -4.81 14.62 -6.71
CA ALA A 155 -5.39 15.84 -6.16
C ALA A 155 -6.91 15.92 -6.42
N ASN A 156 -7.36 15.64 -7.64
CA ASN A 156 -8.77 15.71 -8.04
C ASN A 156 -9.65 14.65 -7.36
N ARG A 157 -9.10 13.47 -7.07
CA ARG A 157 -9.79 12.40 -6.35
C ARG A 157 -9.81 12.62 -4.86
N GLY A 158 -8.72 13.10 -4.28
CA GLY A 158 -8.65 13.66 -2.94
C GLY A 158 -9.10 12.81 -1.75
N ALA A 159 -9.07 11.49 -1.88
CA ALA A 159 -8.82 10.59 -0.75
C ALA A 159 -8.18 9.30 -1.28
N VAL A 160 -7.53 8.59 -0.37
CA VAL A 160 -6.91 7.29 -0.63
C VAL A 160 -7.85 6.19 -0.13
N GLN A 161 -8.11 5.21 -0.99
CA GLN A 161 -8.60 3.90 -0.59
C GLN A 161 -7.40 2.96 -0.54
N PHE A 162 -7.04 2.51 0.65
CA PHE A 162 -6.04 1.47 0.83
C PHE A 162 -6.71 0.10 0.87
N PHE A 163 -6.52 -0.69 -0.18
CA PHE A 163 -6.89 -2.09 -0.22
C PHE A 163 -5.94 -2.89 0.69
N HIS A 164 -6.34 -3.03 1.94
CA HIS A 164 -5.52 -3.63 2.98
C HIS A 164 -5.70 -5.14 2.99
N VAL A 165 -4.80 -5.83 2.29
CA VAL A 165 -4.73 -7.28 2.37
C VAL A 165 -4.14 -7.68 3.72
N SER A 166 -4.90 -8.49 4.49
CA SER A 166 -4.47 -8.91 5.81
C SER A 166 -3.09 -9.57 5.79
N LYS A 167 -2.24 -9.14 6.73
CA LYS A 167 -0.84 -9.56 6.90
C LYS A 167 0.12 -9.11 5.81
N SER A 168 -0.27 -8.12 5.01
CA SER A 168 0.60 -7.46 4.04
C SER A 168 1.04 -6.07 4.51
N GLY A 169 1.23 -5.84 5.82
CA GLY A 169 1.81 -4.60 6.34
C GLY A 169 0.86 -3.40 6.51
N GLY A 170 -0.46 -3.60 6.54
CA GLY A 170 -1.39 -2.47 6.58
C GLY A 170 -1.34 -1.59 7.81
N THR A 171 -1.03 -2.13 9.00
CA THR A 171 -0.84 -1.31 10.21
C THR A 171 0.31 -0.30 10.04
N ASN A 172 1.40 -0.72 9.41
CA ASN A 172 2.51 0.19 9.14
C ASN A 172 2.12 1.26 8.12
N LEU A 173 1.34 0.90 7.10
CA LEU A 173 0.88 1.87 6.10
C LEU A 173 -0.11 2.87 6.69
N CYS A 174 -1.00 2.42 7.56
CA CYS A 174 -1.91 3.27 8.32
C CYS A 174 -1.15 4.31 9.16
N GLN A 175 -0.17 3.88 9.93
CA GLN A 175 0.66 4.78 10.72
C GLN A 175 1.53 5.70 9.85
N ALA A 176 1.95 5.24 8.67
CA ALA A 176 2.62 6.10 7.70
C ALA A 176 1.66 7.18 7.16
N ALA A 177 0.40 6.84 6.90
CA ALA A 177 -0.62 7.81 6.51
C ALA A 177 -0.86 8.86 7.62
N GLU A 178 -0.99 8.42 8.87
CA GLU A 178 -1.09 9.31 10.04
C GLU A 178 0.10 10.25 10.14
N ALA A 179 1.32 9.72 10.03
CA ALA A 179 2.56 10.49 10.10
C ALA A 179 2.69 11.53 8.97
N ASN A 180 1.95 11.35 7.88
CA ASN A 180 1.89 12.30 6.78
C ASN A 180 0.68 13.24 6.86
N GLY A 181 -0.10 13.22 7.95
CA GLY A 181 -1.23 14.13 8.15
C GLY A 181 -2.52 13.71 7.44
N CYS A 182 -2.65 12.44 7.06
CA CYS A 182 -3.93 11.91 6.59
C CYS A 182 -4.97 11.85 7.71
N ALA A 183 -6.25 11.91 7.35
CA ALA A 183 -7.37 11.84 8.29
C ALA A 183 -8.17 10.55 8.05
N SER A 184 -8.45 9.82 9.14
CA SER A 184 -9.28 8.60 9.16
C SER A 184 -10.08 8.52 10.47
N GLN A 185 -10.93 7.51 10.64
CA GLN A 185 -11.64 7.29 11.91
C GLN A 185 -10.71 6.86 13.06
N GLY A 186 -9.56 6.28 12.75
CA GLY A 186 -8.52 5.95 13.71
C GLY A 186 -7.34 5.28 13.02
N PHE A 187 -6.14 5.53 13.52
CA PHE A 187 -4.90 4.92 13.03
C PHE A 187 -4.32 3.89 14.00
N ASP A 188 -4.99 3.71 15.14
CA ASP A 188 -4.58 2.74 16.14
C ASP A 188 -4.72 1.32 15.59
N THR A 189 -4.03 0.41 16.26
CA THR A 189 -3.93 -0.98 15.80
C THR A 189 -5.21 -1.81 15.87
N ARG A 190 -6.29 -1.30 16.47
CA ARG A 190 -7.62 -1.93 16.49
C ARG A 190 -8.50 -1.39 15.38
N THR A 191 -8.44 -0.08 15.11
CA THR A 191 -9.22 0.55 14.04
C THR A 191 -8.56 0.39 12.67
N ASN A 192 -7.24 0.49 12.61
CA ASN A 192 -6.41 0.24 11.43
C ASN A 192 -6.91 0.97 10.17
N CYS A 193 -7.27 2.26 10.32
CA CYS A 193 -7.87 3.13 9.31
C CYS A 193 -9.20 2.64 8.71
N LEU A 194 -9.87 1.67 9.32
CA LEU A 194 -11.17 1.21 8.86
C LEU A 194 -12.23 2.27 9.16
N ILE A 195 -13.15 2.45 8.22
CA ILE A 195 -14.40 3.16 8.47
C ILE A 195 -15.42 2.12 8.92
N ARG A 196 -15.80 2.13 10.20
CA ARG A 196 -16.68 1.10 10.78
C ARG A 196 -17.99 0.96 10.02
N ALA A 197 -18.53 2.09 9.57
CA ALA A 197 -19.77 2.14 8.79
C ALA A 197 -19.69 1.32 7.48
N PHE A 198 -18.52 1.19 6.86
CA PHE A 198 -18.36 0.46 5.60
C PHE A 198 -18.35 -1.06 5.77
N SER A 199 -18.19 -1.56 6.99
CA SER A 199 -18.11 -2.99 7.28
C SER A 199 -17.00 -3.72 6.51
N ASP A 200 -15.88 -3.02 6.26
CA ASP A 200 -14.72 -3.57 5.52
C ASP A 200 -13.74 -4.32 6.42
N GLN A 201 -14.09 -4.63 7.67
CA GLN A 201 -13.26 -5.44 8.56
C GLN A 201 -12.99 -6.83 7.95
N PRO A 202 -11.85 -7.44 8.27
CA PRO A 202 -11.49 -8.72 7.71
C PRO A 202 -12.50 -9.80 8.05
N ARG A 203 -12.72 -10.75 7.14
CA ARG A 203 -13.65 -11.88 7.29
C ARG A 203 -12.91 -13.20 7.21
N TRP A 204 -12.30 -13.61 8.33
CA TRP A 204 -11.36 -14.75 8.31
C TRP A 204 -12.02 -16.06 8.68
N VAL A 205 -12.69 -16.14 9.83
CA VAL A 205 -13.07 -17.41 10.44
C VAL A 205 -14.55 -17.71 10.28
N THR A 206 -14.88 -18.95 9.91
CA THR A 206 -16.27 -19.42 9.81
C THR A 206 -16.87 -19.67 11.18
N HIS A 207 -18.16 -19.33 11.34
CA HIS A 207 -18.87 -19.54 12.59
C HIS A 207 -18.95 -21.03 12.97
N SER A 208 -19.22 -21.92 12.01
CA SER A 208 -19.33 -23.36 12.25
C SER A 208 -18.01 -23.99 12.69
N ALA A 209 -16.88 -23.65 12.04
CA ALA A 209 -15.57 -24.15 12.45
C ALA A 209 -15.11 -23.54 13.78
N HIS A 210 -15.45 -22.29 14.06
CA HIS A 210 -15.22 -21.71 15.39
C HIS A 210 -15.94 -22.48 16.50
N LYS A 211 -17.21 -22.87 16.28
CA LYS A 211 -17.97 -23.68 17.26
C LYS A 211 -17.33 -25.04 17.49
N PHE A 212 -16.78 -25.65 16.45
CA PHE A 212 -15.99 -26.88 16.58
C PHE A 212 -14.74 -26.67 17.46
N LEU A 213 -14.02 -25.54 17.29
CA LEU A 213 -12.89 -25.20 18.16
C LEU A 213 -13.30 -24.94 19.60
N GLN A 214 -14.38 -24.18 19.83
CA GLN A 214 -14.91 -23.94 21.17
C GLN A 214 -15.21 -25.25 21.92
N TYR A 215 -15.81 -26.21 21.21
CA TYR A 215 -16.08 -27.54 21.75
C TYR A 215 -14.78 -28.25 22.17
N ARG A 216 -13.76 -28.27 21.31
CA ARG A 216 -12.44 -28.88 21.63
C ARG A 216 -11.73 -28.18 22.79
N MET A 217 -11.92 -26.87 22.92
CA MET A 217 -11.37 -26.06 24.00
C MET A 217 -12.16 -26.21 25.32
N SER A 218 -13.30 -26.91 25.33
CA SER A 218 -14.23 -26.96 26.47
C SER A 218 -14.60 -25.56 26.99
N ALA A 219 -14.65 -24.57 26.10
CA ALA A 219 -14.81 -23.16 26.45
C ALA A 219 -16.07 -22.58 25.81
N ARG A 220 -16.91 -21.93 26.62
CA ARG A 220 -18.05 -21.14 26.15
C ARG A 220 -17.74 -19.66 26.35
N GLN A 221 -17.34 -18.99 25.28
CA GLN A 221 -17.17 -17.54 25.27
C GLN A 221 -17.98 -16.91 24.15
N ALA A 222 -18.12 -15.58 24.22
CA ALA A 222 -18.74 -14.80 23.15
C ALA A 222 -18.02 -15.02 21.81
N LEU A 223 -18.71 -14.73 20.71
CA LEU A 223 -18.13 -14.85 19.38
C LEU A 223 -17.02 -13.80 19.21
N PRO A 224 -15.76 -14.19 18.92
CA PRO A 224 -14.71 -13.22 18.65
C PRO A 224 -15.01 -12.43 17.37
N TRP A 225 -14.59 -11.16 17.33
CA TRP A 225 -14.87 -10.24 16.21
C TRP A 225 -14.33 -10.73 14.85
N PHE A 226 -13.29 -11.56 14.85
CA PHE A 226 -12.68 -12.12 13.64
C PHE A 226 -13.39 -13.40 13.12
N VAL A 227 -14.44 -13.83 13.81
CA VAL A 227 -15.32 -14.94 13.39
C VAL A 227 -16.55 -14.37 12.71
N ASN A 228 -16.35 -13.94 11.48
CA ASN A 228 -17.30 -13.19 10.69
C ASN A 228 -17.22 -13.54 9.19
N PHE A 229 -16.70 -14.72 8.83
CA PHE A 229 -16.89 -15.24 7.48
C PHE A 229 -18.39 -15.50 7.22
N HIS A 230 -18.88 -15.22 6.00
CA HIS A 230 -20.30 -15.20 5.63
C HIS A 230 -21.18 -14.15 6.33
N THR A 231 -20.62 -13.21 7.10
CA THR A 231 -21.43 -12.05 7.47
C THR A 231 -21.74 -11.24 6.22
N VAL A 232 -22.88 -10.57 6.16
CA VAL A 232 -23.25 -9.70 5.04
C VAL A 232 -22.49 -8.38 5.15
N ARG A 233 -21.97 -7.83 4.05
CA ARG A 233 -21.53 -6.44 4.01
C ARG A 233 -22.71 -5.54 3.62
N PRO A 234 -22.98 -4.44 4.33
CA PRO A 234 -23.94 -3.46 3.86
C PRO A 234 -23.56 -2.97 2.46
N ASP A 235 -24.57 -2.78 1.62
CA ASP A 235 -24.37 -2.25 0.28
C ASP A 235 -24.09 -0.73 0.36
N VAL A 236 -22.80 -0.39 0.41
CA VAL A 236 -22.33 0.99 0.41
C VAL A 236 -21.60 1.25 -0.90
N SER A 237 -22.28 1.99 -1.78
CA SER A 237 -21.74 2.40 -3.08
C SER A 237 -20.47 3.25 -2.93
N CYS A 238 -19.66 3.29 -3.98
CA CYS A 238 -18.47 4.14 -4.03
C CYS A 238 -18.79 5.62 -3.81
N ASP A 239 -19.91 6.10 -4.36
CA ASP A 239 -20.37 7.48 -4.16
C ASP A 239 -20.76 7.74 -2.70
N ALA A 240 -21.48 6.82 -2.06
CA ALA A 240 -21.84 6.94 -0.65
C ALA A 240 -20.60 6.95 0.25
N ARG A 241 -19.61 6.09 -0.04
CA ARG A 241 -18.31 6.10 0.64
C ARG A 241 -17.61 7.45 0.48
N ARG A 242 -17.60 7.98 -0.73
CA ARG A 242 -16.97 9.27 -1.05
C ARG A 242 -17.65 10.44 -0.35
N ALA A 243 -18.99 10.49 -0.40
CA ALA A 243 -19.79 11.49 0.29
C ALA A 243 -19.57 11.43 1.80
N PHE A 244 -19.49 10.23 2.38
CA PHE A 244 -19.17 10.04 3.79
C PHE A 244 -17.80 10.62 4.16
N LEU A 245 -16.74 10.24 3.43
CA LEU A 245 -15.39 10.77 3.69
C LEU A 245 -15.34 12.29 3.56
N ALA A 246 -15.99 12.86 2.54
CA ALA A 246 -16.04 14.31 2.34
C ALA A 246 -16.74 15.04 3.49
N ARG A 247 -17.91 14.55 3.94
CA ARG A 247 -18.66 15.15 5.06
C ARG A 247 -17.91 15.03 6.40
N SER A 248 -17.11 13.99 6.56
CA SER A 248 -16.32 13.74 7.78
C SER A 248 -14.88 14.26 7.71
N ASN A 249 -14.51 15.01 6.65
CA ASN A 249 -13.15 15.51 6.44
C ASN A 249 -12.06 14.41 6.50
N LEU A 250 -12.39 13.22 6.01
CA LEU A 250 -11.49 12.07 5.98
C LEU A 250 -10.83 11.96 4.60
N THR A 251 -9.53 11.69 4.58
CA THR A 251 -8.71 11.61 3.37
C THR A 251 -8.10 10.24 3.15
N PHE A 252 -8.27 9.31 4.10
CA PHE A 252 -7.68 7.98 4.04
C PHE A 252 -8.59 6.95 4.73
N TYR A 253 -8.79 5.80 4.09
CA TYR A 253 -9.35 4.63 4.75
C TYR A 253 -8.77 3.33 4.22
N ALA A 254 -8.82 2.30 5.06
CA ALA A 254 -8.50 0.93 4.68
C ALA A 254 -9.78 0.16 4.36
N ASN A 255 -9.68 -0.74 3.38
CA ASN A 255 -10.64 -1.80 3.10
C ASN A 255 -9.95 -3.15 3.30
N GLU A 256 -10.32 -3.92 4.34
CA GLU A 256 -9.71 -5.21 4.69
C GLU A 256 -10.46 -6.45 4.19
N TYR A 257 -11.55 -6.24 3.45
CA TYR A 257 -12.41 -7.33 3.02
C TYR A 257 -12.24 -7.62 1.52
N THR A 258 -13.02 -6.96 0.68
CA THR A 258 -13.07 -7.20 -0.76
C THR A 258 -13.35 -5.90 -1.49
N ASN A 259 -13.02 -5.84 -2.77
CA ASN A 259 -13.42 -4.71 -3.59
C ASN A 259 -14.94 -4.53 -3.55
N PRO A 260 -15.44 -3.27 -3.49
CA PRO A 260 -16.87 -3.06 -3.41
C PRO A 260 -17.66 -3.69 -4.56
N LEU A 261 -18.90 -4.08 -4.27
CA LEU A 261 -19.84 -4.48 -5.31
C LEU A 261 -20.03 -3.30 -6.26
N GLY A 262 -19.74 -3.56 -7.53
CA GLY A 262 -20.08 -2.71 -8.65
C GLY A 262 -21.48 -3.01 -9.18
N PRO A 263 -21.85 -2.36 -10.29
CA PRO A 263 -23.04 -2.71 -11.04
C PRO A 263 -23.03 -4.20 -11.39
N GLU A 264 -24.21 -4.82 -11.40
CA GLU A 264 -24.41 -6.19 -11.93
C GLU A 264 -23.58 -7.28 -11.24
N THR A 265 -23.36 -7.19 -9.93
CA THR A 265 -22.65 -8.20 -9.09
C THR A 265 -21.16 -8.36 -9.39
N THR A 266 -20.58 -7.48 -10.19
CA THR A 266 -19.13 -7.46 -10.45
C THR A 266 -18.39 -6.74 -9.32
N SER A 267 -17.11 -7.02 -9.12
CA SER A 267 -16.25 -6.22 -8.25
C SER A 267 -15.88 -4.93 -8.96
N ALA A 268 -16.09 -3.79 -8.32
CA ALA A 268 -15.67 -2.49 -8.84
C ALA A 268 -14.79 -1.77 -7.84
N MET A 269 -13.58 -1.43 -8.28
CA MET A 269 -12.77 -0.45 -7.58
C MET A 269 -13.43 0.93 -7.64
N CYS A 270 -13.38 1.67 -6.54
CA CYS A 270 -13.93 3.00 -6.51
C CYS A 270 -12.99 3.97 -7.23
N ALA A 271 -13.24 4.20 -8.52
CA ALA A 271 -12.38 5.00 -9.40
C ALA A 271 -12.18 6.46 -8.96
N ASP A 272 -13.06 6.99 -8.10
CA ASP A 272 -12.95 8.34 -7.52
C ASP A 272 -12.03 8.41 -6.29
N PHE A 273 -11.37 7.32 -5.90
CA PHE A 273 -10.29 7.30 -4.91
C PHE A 273 -8.94 7.07 -5.58
N VAL A 274 -7.87 7.53 -4.93
CA VAL A 274 -6.52 7.00 -5.21
C VAL A 274 -6.44 5.62 -4.59
N ASN A 275 -6.38 4.58 -5.42
CA ASN A 275 -6.40 3.20 -5.01
C ASN A 275 -4.97 2.70 -4.78
N LEU A 276 -4.70 2.29 -3.54
CA LEU A 276 -3.41 1.81 -3.07
C LEU A 276 -3.56 0.36 -2.62
N ILE A 277 -2.65 -0.52 -3.01
CA ILE A 277 -2.61 -1.91 -2.52
C ILE A 277 -1.20 -2.27 -2.08
N MET A 278 -1.10 -3.09 -1.04
CA MET A 278 0.17 -3.67 -0.60
C MET A 278 0.09 -5.19 -0.67
N PHE A 279 0.96 -5.75 -1.50
CA PHE A 279 1.20 -7.18 -1.60
C PHE A 279 2.28 -7.62 -0.63
N ARG A 280 2.31 -8.93 -0.38
CA ARG A 280 3.34 -9.66 0.34
C ARG A 280 3.45 -11.02 -0.33
N ASN A 281 4.62 -11.66 -0.25
CA ASN A 281 4.77 -13.05 -0.67
C ASN A 281 3.61 -13.89 -0.10
N PRO A 282 2.80 -14.55 -0.95
CA PRO A 282 1.57 -15.20 -0.51
C PRO A 282 1.79 -16.31 0.53
N ILE A 283 2.91 -17.03 0.43
CA ILE A 283 3.25 -18.11 1.35
C ILE A 283 3.64 -17.54 2.72
N ASP A 284 4.42 -16.47 2.76
CA ASP A 284 4.76 -15.79 4.02
C ASP A 284 3.55 -15.10 4.64
N ARG A 285 2.68 -14.51 3.81
CA ARG A 285 1.39 -13.95 4.23
C ARG A 285 0.50 -15.03 4.84
N LEU A 286 0.38 -16.19 4.18
CA LEU A 286 -0.38 -17.35 4.65
C LEU A 286 0.14 -17.85 6.00
N ARG A 287 1.45 -18.06 6.14
CA ARG A 287 2.09 -18.44 7.41
C ARG A 287 1.76 -17.43 8.51
N SER A 288 1.86 -16.14 8.21
CA SER A 288 1.57 -15.05 9.14
C SER A 288 0.09 -14.99 9.53
N GLN A 289 -0.82 -15.27 8.59
CA GLN A 289 -2.27 -15.31 8.82
C GLN A 289 -2.65 -16.46 9.75
N ILE A 290 -2.12 -17.66 9.51
CA ILE A 290 -2.33 -18.84 10.36
C ILE A 290 -1.84 -18.57 11.78
N GLY A 291 -0.61 -18.07 11.93
CA GLY A 291 -0.08 -17.70 13.24
C GLY A 291 -0.91 -16.62 13.93
N TRP A 292 -1.36 -15.60 13.20
CA TRP A 292 -2.18 -14.54 13.77
C TRP A 292 -3.52 -15.03 14.30
N VAL A 293 -4.22 -15.91 13.58
CA VAL A 293 -5.49 -16.43 14.09
C VAL A 293 -5.28 -17.28 15.33
N GLN A 294 -4.22 -18.08 15.41
CA GLN A 294 -3.85 -18.79 16.65
C GLN A 294 -3.58 -17.82 17.81
N LYS A 295 -2.85 -16.72 17.55
CA LYS A 295 -2.62 -15.66 18.55
C LYS A 295 -3.93 -15.07 19.05
N LEU A 296 -4.85 -14.74 18.15
CA LEU A 296 -6.14 -14.17 18.52
C LEU A 296 -6.97 -15.12 19.38
N TYR A 297 -6.95 -16.43 19.07
CA TYR A 297 -7.57 -17.42 19.95
C TYR A 297 -6.91 -17.43 21.34
N LYS A 298 -5.57 -17.43 21.42
CA LYS A 298 -4.87 -17.40 22.71
C LYS A 298 -5.18 -16.14 23.53
N GLU A 299 -5.25 -14.97 22.88
CA GLU A 299 -5.57 -13.70 23.54
C GLU A 299 -7.03 -13.63 23.99
N PHE A 300 -7.95 -14.26 23.26
CA PHE A 300 -9.37 -14.28 23.60
C PHE A 300 -9.67 -15.32 24.71
N TYR A 301 -9.02 -16.48 24.65
CA TYR A 301 -9.20 -17.60 25.58
C TYR A 301 -8.03 -17.70 26.59
N LEU A 302 -7.85 -16.68 27.42
CA LEU A 302 -6.68 -16.54 28.32
C LEU A 302 -6.44 -17.72 29.27
N ASP A 303 -7.50 -18.39 29.72
CA ASP A 303 -7.45 -19.47 30.72
C ASP A 303 -7.61 -20.87 30.12
N VAL A 304 -7.49 -20.99 28.79
CA VAL A 304 -7.72 -22.25 28.08
C VAL A 304 -6.48 -22.63 27.27
N ASP A 305 -6.12 -23.90 27.30
CA ASP A 305 -5.10 -24.42 26.40
C ASP A 305 -5.62 -24.47 24.96
N THR A 306 -5.36 -23.41 24.22
CA THR A 306 -5.77 -23.32 22.81
C THR A 306 -5.01 -24.31 21.92
N GLN A 307 -3.86 -24.85 22.34
CA GLN A 307 -3.08 -25.78 21.51
C GLN A 307 -3.85 -27.08 21.23
N ALA A 308 -4.60 -27.58 22.21
CA ALA A 308 -5.46 -28.75 22.05
C ALA A 308 -6.49 -28.60 20.91
N ALA A 309 -6.94 -27.37 20.64
CA ALA A 309 -7.90 -27.07 19.58
C ALA A 309 -7.29 -27.23 18.17
N PHE A 310 -5.97 -27.06 18.05
CA PHE A 310 -5.21 -27.11 16.79
C PHE A 310 -4.40 -28.41 16.62
N VAL A 311 -4.73 -29.47 17.36
CA VAL A 311 -4.22 -30.83 17.11
C VAL A 311 -4.90 -31.40 15.85
N ASN A 312 -4.15 -32.12 15.00
CA ASN A 312 -4.61 -32.66 13.69
C ASN A 312 -5.02 -31.57 12.68
N ARG A 313 -4.24 -30.51 12.63
CA ARG A 313 -4.39 -29.32 11.78
C ARG A 313 -4.05 -29.59 10.31
N THR A 314 -4.77 -30.46 9.63
CA THR A 314 -4.56 -30.66 8.18
C THR A 314 -4.98 -29.42 7.36
N THR A 315 -4.67 -29.39 6.08
CA THR A 315 -5.11 -28.38 5.11
C THR A 315 -6.63 -28.28 5.14
N GLY A 316 -7.33 -29.42 5.07
CA GLY A 316 -8.79 -29.45 5.18
C GLY A 316 -9.34 -28.87 6.49
N PHE A 317 -8.61 -28.96 7.61
CA PHE A 317 -9.00 -28.27 8.84
C PHE A 317 -8.93 -26.74 8.69
N TRP A 318 -7.81 -26.22 8.15
CA TRP A 318 -7.63 -24.78 7.96
C TRP A 318 -8.56 -24.20 6.90
N GLU A 319 -8.87 -24.97 5.85
CA GLU A 319 -9.84 -24.60 4.81
C GLU A 319 -11.26 -24.46 5.36
N ARG A 320 -11.67 -25.33 6.29
CA ARG A 320 -12.97 -25.17 6.96
C ARG A 320 -12.98 -23.99 7.92
N LEU A 321 -11.85 -23.74 8.59
CA LEU A 321 -11.72 -22.67 9.57
C LEU A 321 -11.65 -21.30 8.91
N MET A 322 -10.84 -21.14 7.87
CA MET A 322 -10.51 -19.88 7.20
C MET A 322 -10.50 -20.02 5.67
N PRO A 323 -11.61 -20.39 5.02
CA PRO A 323 -11.66 -20.78 3.61
C PRO A 323 -10.99 -19.78 2.67
N ALA A 324 -11.39 -18.51 2.72
CA ALA A 324 -10.70 -17.45 1.97
C ALA A 324 -9.32 -17.16 2.55
N GLY A 325 -9.24 -17.07 3.88
CA GLY A 325 -8.04 -16.74 4.65
C GLY A 325 -6.80 -17.57 4.34
N VAL A 326 -6.96 -18.81 3.84
CA VAL A 326 -5.86 -19.71 3.52
C VAL A 326 -5.77 -20.15 2.05
N ASN A 327 -6.64 -19.66 1.17
CA ASN A 327 -6.64 -20.08 -0.25
C ASN A 327 -6.81 -18.90 -1.19
N ASN A 328 -5.77 -18.54 -1.93
CA ASN A 328 -5.81 -17.51 -2.98
C ASN A 328 -6.43 -16.19 -2.48
N TYR A 329 -5.98 -15.74 -1.30
CA TYR A 329 -6.56 -14.60 -0.59
C TYR A 329 -6.51 -13.31 -1.43
N PHE A 330 -5.44 -13.07 -2.20
CA PHE A 330 -5.33 -11.89 -3.06
C PHE A 330 -6.38 -11.94 -4.18
N ILE A 331 -6.43 -13.03 -4.95
CA ILE A 331 -7.40 -13.20 -6.04
C ILE A 331 -8.83 -13.03 -5.50
N ARG A 332 -9.17 -13.74 -4.41
CA ARG A 332 -10.49 -13.68 -3.76
C ARG A 332 -10.88 -12.28 -3.32
N SER A 333 -9.93 -11.54 -2.74
CA SER A 333 -10.19 -10.18 -2.24
C SER A 333 -10.38 -9.19 -3.40
N LEU A 334 -9.56 -9.29 -4.44
CA LEU A 334 -9.61 -8.40 -5.61
C LEU A 334 -10.86 -8.62 -6.47
N LEU A 335 -11.28 -9.87 -6.63
CA LEU A 335 -12.44 -10.22 -7.46
C LEU A 335 -13.80 -9.97 -6.77
N GLY A 336 -13.81 -9.60 -5.49
CA GLY A 336 -15.01 -9.16 -4.78
C GLY A 336 -15.65 -10.22 -3.89
N GLU A 337 -16.71 -9.82 -3.18
CA GLU A 337 -17.44 -10.62 -2.18
C GLU A 337 -17.89 -11.98 -2.72
N ARG A 338 -18.42 -12.03 -3.95
CA ARG A 338 -18.83 -13.29 -4.59
C ARG A 338 -17.69 -14.31 -4.67
N PHE A 339 -16.50 -13.88 -5.09
CA PHE A 339 -15.33 -14.75 -5.24
C PHE A 339 -14.65 -15.05 -3.92
N PHE A 340 -14.77 -14.13 -2.95
CA PHE A 340 -14.29 -14.36 -1.60
C PHE A 340 -14.93 -15.60 -0.97
N GLU A 341 -16.20 -15.84 -1.26
CA GLU A 341 -16.95 -17.00 -0.75
C GLU A 341 -16.92 -18.24 -1.66
N PHE A 342 -16.16 -18.22 -2.78
CA PHE A 342 -16.07 -19.40 -3.64
C PHE A 342 -15.58 -20.63 -2.87
N PRO A 343 -16.00 -21.85 -3.27
CA PRO A 343 -15.39 -23.07 -2.80
C PRO A 343 -13.87 -23.03 -2.98
N VAL A 344 -13.15 -23.65 -2.05
CA VAL A 344 -11.69 -23.54 -1.93
C VAL A 344 -10.96 -23.89 -3.23
N THR A 345 -11.43 -24.92 -3.93
CA THR A 345 -10.80 -25.50 -5.13
C THR A 345 -11.27 -24.88 -6.45
N GLN A 346 -12.02 -23.76 -6.43
CA GLN A 346 -12.63 -23.17 -7.64
C GLN A 346 -11.90 -21.93 -8.17
N VAL A 347 -10.68 -21.63 -7.72
CA VAL A 347 -9.86 -20.59 -8.35
C VAL A 347 -9.26 -21.17 -9.63
N THR A 348 -9.60 -20.58 -10.78
CA THR A 348 -9.18 -21.00 -12.11
C THR A 348 -8.13 -20.05 -12.67
N SER A 349 -7.54 -20.39 -13.82
CA SER A 349 -6.67 -19.48 -14.57
C SER A 349 -7.40 -18.20 -15.00
N GLU A 350 -8.68 -18.28 -15.36
CA GLU A 350 -9.48 -17.09 -15.70
C GLU A 350 -9.58 -16.11 -14.53
N HIS A 351 -9.76 -16.61 -13.30
CA HIS A 351 -9.77 -15.77 -12.10
C HIS A 351 -8.42 -15.09 -11.86
N LEU A 352 -7.31 -15.77 -12.16
CA LEU A 352 -5.97 -15.16 -12.12
C LEU A 352 -5.86 -14.01 -13.14
N GLU A 353 -6.33 -14.21 -14.38
CA GLU A 353 -6.33 -13.15 -15.40
C GLU A 353 -7.15 -11.93 -14.97
N GLN A 354 -8.35 -12.15 -14.42
CA GLN A 354 -9.19 -11.07 -13.88
C GLN A 354 -8.51 -10.36 -12.69
N ALA A 355 -7.82 -11.10 -11.82
CA ALA A 355 -7.12 -10.52 -10.69
C ALA A 355 -5.88 -9.71 -11.11
N ARG A 356 -5.19 -10.09 -12.19
CA ARG A 356 -4.13 -9.28 -12.81
C ARG A 356 -4.69 -7.95 -13.30
N LEU A 357 -5.84 -7.97 -13.97
CA LEU A 357 -6.53 -6.75 -14.39
C LEU A 357 -6.91 -5.86 -13.19
N ALA A 358 -7.43 -6.45 -12.11
CA ALA A 358 -7.74 -5.72 -10.89
C ALA A 358 -6.49 -5.14 -10.20
N ALA A 359 -5.35 -5.84 -10.21
CA ALA A 359 -4.09 -5.30 -9.70
C ALA A 359 -3.59 -4.12 -10.57
N LEU A 360 -3.78 -4.21 -11.89
CA LEU A 360 -3.38 -3.19 -12.86
C LEU A 360 -4.18 -1.87 -12.73
N SER A 361 -5.39 -1.90 -12.19
CA SER A 361 -6.20 -0.69 -11.95
C SER A 361 -5.88 0.05 -10.66
N HIS A 362 -4.99 -0.47 -9.80
CA HIS A 362 -4.51 0.27 -8.63
C HIS A 362 -3.56 1.37 -9.06
N ASP A 363 -3.72 2.58 -8.52
CA ASP A 363 -2.85 3.71 -8.81
C ASP A 363 -1.44 3.50 -8.30
N ILE A 364 -1.30 2.83 -7.16
CA ILE A 364 -0.02 2.51 -6.54
C ILE A 364 -0.05 1.08 -6.03
N VAL A 365 0.93 0.29 -6.48
CA VAL A 365 1.15 -1.09 -6.05
C VAL A 365 2.42 -1.13 -5.21
N LEU A 366 2.29 -1.65 -3.99
CA LEU A 366 3.38 -1.83 -3.05
C LEU A 366 3.64 -3.33 -2.85
N SER A 367 4.87 -3.67 -2.50
CA SER A 367 5.28 -5.03 -2.08
C SER A 367 6.00 -4.90 -0.76
N LEU A 368 5.55 -5.61 0.27
CA LEU A 368 6.10 -5.50 1.63
C LEU A 368 7.61 -5.75 1.65
N GLU A 369 8.10 -6.64 0.78
CA GLU A 369 9.50 -7.02 0.63
C GLU A 369 10.34 -5.95 -0.09
N ALA A 370 9.71 -5.03 -0.84
CA ALA A 370 10.37 -4.03 -1.68
C ALA A 370 10.46 -2.65 -1.00
N LYS A 371 11.04 -2.58 0.21
CA LYS A 371 11.03 -1.37 1.05
C LYS A 371 11.46 -0.09 0.33
N ALA A 372 12.59 -0.11 -0.39
CA ALA A 372 13.08 1.06 -1.11
C ALA A 372 12.10 1.56 -2.19
N ARG A 373 11.45 0.63 -2.91
CA ARG A 373 10.39 0.98 -3.89
C ARG A 373 9.15 1.52 -3.21
N ASN A 374 8.78 0.98 -2.05
CA ASN A 374 7.65 1.49 -1.27
C ASN A 374 7.91 2.93 -0.81
N GLU A 375 9.09 3.22 -0.26
CA GLU A 375 9.48 4.55 0.16
C GLU A 375 9.42 5.54 -1.00
N LEU A 376 9.97 5.16 -2.16
CA LEU A 376 9.91 5.97 -3.37
C LEU A 376 8.47 6.20 -3.85
N ALA A 377 7.64 5.15 -3.90
CA ALA A 377 6.25 5.24 -4.32
C ALA A 377 5.39 6.08 -3.37
N LEU A 378 5.61 6.01 -2.06
CA LEU A 378 4.90 6.86 -1.09
C LEU A 378 5.39 8.32 -1.21
N ARG A 379 6.71 8.53 -1.30
CA ARG A 379 7.29 9.87 -1.37
C ARG A 379 6.93 10.62 -2.65
N VAL A 380 7.16 9.98 -3.80
CA VAL A 380 6.99 10.59 -5.12
C VAL A 380 5.60 10.33 -5.68
N GLY A 381 5.06 9.11 -5.50
CA GLY A 381 3.73 8.77 -6.00
C GLY A 381 2.59 9.39 -5.18
N LEU A 382 2.66 9.42 -3.84
CA LEU A 382 1.64 10.08 -3.02
C LEU A 382 2.01 11.50 -2.60
N GLY A 383 3.27 11.92 -2.77
CA GLY A 383 3.74 13.21 -2.29
C GLY A 383 3.95 13.24 -0.77
N TRP A 384 4.12 12.10 -0.11
CA TRP A 384 4.29 12.01 1.36
C TRP A 384 5.70 12.45 1.77
N ALA A 385 5.80 13.43 2.68
CA ALA A 385 7.07 13.95 3.16
C ALA A 385 7.80 12.98 4.10
N ALA A 386 7.07 12.35 5.03
CA ALA A 386 7.57 11.33 5.94
C ALA A 386 7.40 9.94 5.30
N ALA A 387 8.04 9.74 4.15
CA ALA A 387 7.96 8.48 3.43
C ALA A 387 8.76 7.39 4.16
N GLY A 388 8.06 6.35 4.62
CA GLY A 388 8.68 5.24 5.32
C GLY A 388 7.66 4.33 5.98
N LEU A 389 7.68 3.05 5.62
CA LEU A 389 7.03 2.03 6.45
C LEU A 389 7.89 1.87 7.71
N ARG A 390 7.31 2.16 8.88
CA ARG A 390 8.04 2.11 10.16
C ARG A 390 8.34 0.67 10.55
N ASP A 391 9.60 0.25 10.45
CA ASP A 391 10.02 -1.12 10.84
C ASP A 391 9.70 -1.43 12.31
N GLY A 392 9.80 -0.43 13.19
CA GLY A 392 9.57 -0.59 14.63
C GLY A 392 8.10 -0.81 15.04
N ALA A 393 7.15 -0.63 14.13
CA ALA A 393 5.73 -0.81 14.41
C ALA A 393 5.14 -2.10 13.82
N VAL A 394 6.00 -2.94 13.21
CA VAL A 394 5.59 -4.22 12.66
C VAL A 394 5.11 -5.13 13.80
N ARG A 395 3.81 -5.43 13.80
CA ARG A 395 3.26 -6.56 14.56
C ARG A 395 3.76 -7.84 13.92
N SER A 396 4.93 -8.30 14.37
CA SER A 396 5.48 -9.54 13.86
C SER A 396 4.77 -10.72 14.52
N SER A 397 4.32 -11.67 13.70
CA SER A 397 3.92 -12.99 14.19
C SER A 397 5.09 -13.75 14.84
N SER A 398 6.33 -13.26 14.73
CA SER A 398 7.50 -13.81 15.44
C SER A 398 7.38 -13.75 16.96
N GLU A 399 6.48 -12.93 17.52
CA GLU A 399 6.16 -12.95 18.96
C GLU A 399 5.58 -14.29 19.42
N LEU A 400 5.02 -15.09 18.52
CA LEU A 400 4.58 -16.45 18.81
C LEU A 400 5.73 -17.46 18.80
N GLY A 401 6.91 -17.09 18.29
CA GLY A 401 8.05 -18.00 18.10
C GLY A 401 7.69 -19.25 17.30
N ASP A 402 8.33 -20.37 17.64
CA ASP A 402 8.10 -21.70 17.04
C ASP A 402 6.71 -22.30 17.39
N ALA A 403 5.88 -21.59 18.15
CA ALA A 403 4.56 -22.06 18.57
C ALA A 403 3.47 -21.91 17.48
N VAL A 404 3.83 -21.45 16.26
CA VAL A 404 2.87 -21.43 15.15
C VAL A 404 2.67 -22.85 14.65
N ALA A 405 1.49 -23.39 14.95
CA ALA A 405 1.08 -24.71 14.53
C ALA A 405 0.69 -24.65 13.03
N LEU A 406 1.66 -24.79 12.11
CA LEU A 406 1.41 -24.87 10.66
C LEU A 406 0.76 -26.20 10.27
N PRO A 407 0.02 -26.26 9.15
CA PRO A 407 -0.63 -27.49 8.72
C PRO A 407 0.33 -28.69 8.66
N LEU A 408 -0.18 -29.90 8.90
CA LEU A 408 0.64 -31.13 8.85
C LEU A 408 1.07 -31.49 7.42
N ASP A 409 0.24 -31.07 6.46
CA ASP A 409 0.29 -31.17 5.00
C ASP A 409 0.43 -29.75 4.44
N TRP A 410 1.44 -29.02 4.90
CA TRP A 410 1.67 -27.61 4.58
C TRP A 410 1.87 -27.38 3.07
N GLU A 411 2.54 -28.33 2.42
CA GLU A 411 2.86 -28.31 1.00
C GLU A 411 1.58 -28.24 0.15
N ASP A 412 0.53 -29.00 0.49
CA ASP A 412 -0.76 -28.97 -0.19
C ASP A 412 -1.38 -27.56 -0.17
N LEU A 413 -1.22 -26.85 0.95
CA LEU A 413 -1.74 -25.49 1.08
C LEU A 413 -0.88 -24.48 0.31
N GLN A 414 0.43 -24.72 0.18
CA GLN A 414 1.29 -23.89 -0.67
C GLN A 414 0.90 -24.05 -2.14
N GLU A 415 0.72 -25.28 -2.62
CA GLU A 415 0.29 -25.57 -3.99
C GLU A 415 -1.05 -24.90 -4.32
N ARG A 416 -2.02 -24.95 -3.40
CA ARG A 416 -3.32 -24.27 -3.55
C ARG A 416 -3.22 -22.75 -3.70
N ASN A 417 -2.14 -22.14 -3.21
CA ASN A 417 -1.91 -20.70 -3.29
C ASN A 417 -0.95 -20.31 -4.44
N GLU A 418 -0.56 -21.25 -5.31
CA GLU A 418 0.27 -20.96 -6.47
C GLU A 418 -0.33 -19.87 -7.39
N PRO A 419 -1.66 -19.80 -7.64
CA PRO A 419 -2.23 -18.67 -8.38
C PRO A 419 -1.96 -17.31 -7.76
N ASP A 420 -2.04 -17.19 -6.43
CA ASP A 420 -1.66 -15.95 -5.73
C ASP A 420 -0.15 -15.65 -5.86
N VAL A 421 0.72 -16.67 -5.94
CA VAL A 421 2.17 -16.50 -6.18
C VAL A 421 2.41 -15.90 -7.56
N LEU A 422 1.72 -16.39 -8.59
CA LEU A 422 1.77 -15.83 -9.94
C LEU A 422 1.24 -14.39 -9.99
N LEU A 423 0.15 -14.10 -9.27
CA LEU A 423 -0.39 -12.75 -9.15
C LEU A 423 0.59 -11.81 -8.43
N PHE A 424 1.24 -12.29 -7.36
CA PHE A 424 2.25 -11.54 -6.62
C PHE A 424 3.45 -11.20 -7.49
N ALA A 425 3.94 -12.17 -8.28
CA ALA A 425 5.03 -11.95 -9.23
C ALA A 425 4.65 -10.84 -10.23
N PHE A 426 3.46 -10.93 -10.83
CA PHE A 426 2.92 -9.88 -11.70
C PHE A 426 2.88 -8.50 -11.01
N ALA A 427 2.33 -8.41 -9.80
CA ALA A 427 2.23 -7.16 -9.05
C ALA A 427 3.59 -6.54 -8.72
N ARG A 428 4.61 -7.36 -8.42
CA ARG A 428 5.99 -6.88 -8.21
C ARG A 428 6.57 -6.23 -9.45
N GLU A 429 6.31 -6.82 -10.62
CA GLU A 429 6.78 -6.27 -11.88
C GLU A 429 6.02 -4.99 -12.27
N LEU A 430 4.72 -4.89 -11.96
CA LEU A 430 3.98 -3.62 -12.08
C LEU A 430 4.59 -2.52 -11.20
N GLN A 431 4.99 -2.87 -9.96
CA GLN A 431 5.68 -1.93 -9.07
C GLN A 431 7.05 -1.52 -9.64
N ALA A 432 7.78 -2.41 -10.33
CA ALA A 432 9.04 -2.06 -10.98
C ALA A 432 8.83 -1.00 -12.07
N LEU A 433 7.77 -1.13 -12.89
CA LEU A 433 7.39 -0.11 -13.89
C LEU A 433 7.03 1.22 -13.22
N ASP A 434 6.21 1.20 -12.17
CA ASP A 434 5.89 2.42 -11.42
C ASP A 434 7.15 3.05 -10.80
N SER A 435 8.07 2.23 -10.29
CA SER A 435 9.34 2.69 -9.70
C SER A 435 10.25 3.35 -10.72
N LEU A 436 10.26 2.86 -11.98
CA LEU A 436 10.98 3.52 -13.07
C LEU A 436 10.50 4.95 -13.28
N LEU A 437 9.18 5.16 -13.29
CA LEU A 437 8.59 6.50 -13.36
C LEU A 437 8.96 7.33 -12.13
N TRP A 438 8.81 6.79 -10.93
CA TRP A 438 9.10 7.55 -9.72
C TRP A 438 10.57 7.92 -9.59
N SER A 439 11.50 7.02 -9.95
CA SER A 439 12.93 7.29 -9.99
C SER A 439 13.26 8.38 -11.01
N PHE A 440 12.63 8.34 -12.19
CA PHE A 440 12.78 9.37 -13.19
C PHE A 440 12.39 10.74 -12.65
N VAL A 441 11.22 10.86 -12.03
CA VAL A 441 10.72 12.13 -11.50
C VAL A 441 11.56 12.61 -10.31
N ASP A 442 12.03 11.70 -9.47
CA ASP A 442 12.90 12.06 -8.33
C ASP A 442 14.23 12.66 -8.80
N ILE A 443 14.87 12.02 -9.78
CA ILE A 443 16.12 12.49 -10.39
C ILE A 443 15.87 13.79 -11.15
N ALA A 444 14.85 13.86 -12.00
CA ALA A 444 14.45 15.08 -12.69
C ALA A 444 14.20 16.22 -11.71
N GLY A 445 13.50 15.95 -10.60
CA GLY A 445 13.17 16.94 -9.58
C GLY A 445 14.39 17.49 -8.87
N SER A 446 15.39 16.65 -8.58
CA SER A 446 16.66 17.09 -7.99
C SER A 446 17.52 17.92 -8.96
N GLN A 447 17.48 17.61 -10.26
CA GLN A 447 18.27 18.31 -11.28
C GLN A 447 17.60 19.60 -11.77
N LEU A 448 16.27 19.60 -11.88
CA LEU A 448 15.47 20.69 -12.46
C LEU A 448 14.70 21.51 -11.42
N GLY A 449 14.78 21.17 -10.14
CA GLY A 449 14.12 21.89 -9.06
C GLY A 449 12.60 21.76 -9.04
N LEU A 450 12.04 20.63 -9.47
CA LEU A 450 10.57 20.45 -9.63
C LEU A 450 9.78 20.37 -8.30
N GLY A 451 10.44 20.41 -7.13
CA GLY A 451 9.78 20.46 -5.81
C GLY A 451 8.87 19.25 -5.53
N ASN A 452 9.46 18.06 -5.42
CA ASN A 452 8.73 16.79 -5.53
C ASN A 452 7.89 16.36 -4.31
N PRO A 453 8.33 16.51 -3.04
CA PRO A 453 7.45 16.23 -1.91
C PRO A 453 6.43 17.36 -1.74
N SER A 454 5.16 16.99 -1.62
CA SER A 454 4.13 17.95 -1.20
C SER A 454 4.39 18.32 0.26
N SER A 455 4.32 19.61 0.58
CA SER A 455 4.26 20.08 1.97
C SER A 455 2.86 19.98 2.56
N SER A 456 1.88 19.51 1.79
CA SER A 456 0.49 19.41 2.23
C SER A 456 0.24 18.14 3.05
N ASN A 457 -0.66 18.25 4.03
CA ASN A 457 -1.13 17.12 4.82
C ASN A 457 -1.71 16.03 3.90
N CYS A 458 -1.28 14.79 4.04
CA CYS A 458 -1.64 13.63 3.21
C CYS A 458 -1.16 13.72 1.75
N GLY A 459 -0.20 14.59 1.42
CA GLY A 459 0.43 14.61 0.11
C GLY A 459 -0.43 15.21 -0.99
N TYR A 460 -0.55 14.54 -2.14
CA TYR A 460 -1.25 15.09 -3.31
C TYR A 460 -2.76 15.12 -3.15
N VAL A 461 -3.37 14.23 -2.36
CA VAL A 461 -4.83 14.13 -2.24
C VAL A 461 -5.48 15.36 -1.59
N THR A 462 -4.73 16.23 -0.94
CA THR A 462 -5.23 17.50 -0.39
C THR A 462 -4.83 18.72 -1.22
N MET A 463 -4.13 18.52 -2.35
CA MET A 463 -3.70 19.60 -3.24
C MET A 463 -4.73 19.96 -4.31
N ALA A 464 -5.99 19.52 -4.15
CA ALA A 464 -7.03 19.80 -5.12
C ALA A 464 -7.14 21.31 -5.36
N ALA A 465 -7.10 21.74 -6.62
CA ALA A 465 -7.45 23.11 -6.96
C ALA A 465 -8.88 23.41 -6.48
N PRO A 466 -9.20 24.65 -6.06
CA PRO A 466 -10.54 24.99 -5.59
C PRO A 466 -11.66 24.58 -6.56
N ALA A 467 -11.43 24.69 -7.87
CA ALA A 467 -12.37 24.25 -8.89
C ALA A 467 -12.64 22.73 -8.84
N ALA A 468 -11.61 21.90 -8.72
CA ALA A 468 -11.76 20.45 -8.62
C ALA A 468 -12.43 20.02 -7.30
N ALA A 469 -12.14 20.74 -6.21
CA ALA A 469 -12.83 20.54 -4.93
C ALA A 469 -14.31 20.92 -5.03
N ALA A 470 -14.66 22.00 -5.73
CA ALA A 470 -16.03 22.42 -5.97
C ALA A 470 -16.79 21.44 -6.87
N GLU A 471 -16.19 21.00 -7.99
CA GLU A 471 -16.77 19.98 -8.87
C GLU A 471 -17.05 18.68 -8.12
N ARG A 472 -16.10 18.25 -7.28
CA ARG A 472 -16.28 17.10 -6.40
C ARG A 472 -17.44 17.30 -5.43
N ALA A 473 -17.52 18.46 -4.77
CA ALA A 473 -18.61 18.76 -3.84
C ALA A 473 -19.98 18.75 -4.56
N GLU A 474 -20.03 19.25 -5.79
CA GLU A 474 -21.23 19.23 -6.62
C GLU A 474 -21.68 17.80 -6.94
N ARG A 475 -20.76 16.94 -7.40
CA ARG A 475 -21.04 15.52 -7.68
C ARG A 475 -21.61 14.78 -6.46
N LEU A 476 -21.17 15.14 -5.26
CA LEU A 476 -21.57 14.48 -4.02
C LEU A 476 -22.80 15.10 -3.36
N ARG A 477 -23.29 16.25 -3.85
CA ARG A 477 -24.39 17.00 -3.23
C ARG A 477 -25.66 16.16 -3.10
N ASN A 478 -25.98 15.39 -4.13
CA ASN A 478 -27.22 14.60 -4.20
C ASN A 478 -27.02 13.13 -3.82
N VAL A 479 -25.82 12.75 -3.37
CA VAL A 479 -25.55 11.38 -2.93
C VAL A 479 -26.18 11.17 -1.56
N THR A 480 -27.14 10.26 -1.50
CA THR A 480 -27.76 9.83 -0.25
C THR A 480 -26.82 8.89 0.48
N ILE A 481 -26.46 9.25 1.71
CA ILE A 481 -25.69 8.39 2.61
C ILE A 481 -26.71 7.59 3.43
N PRO A 482 -26.71 6.24 3.38
CA PRO A 482 -27.63 5.44 4.18
C PRO A 482 -27.58 5.81 5.67
N ASP A 483 -28.73 5.94 6.32
CA ASP A 483 -28.84 6.32 7.74
C ASP A 483 -28.06 5.39 8.66
N ALA A 484 -27.99 4.10 8.32
CA ALA A 484 -27.20 3.12 9.04
C ALA A 484 -25.70 3.51 9.13
N LEU A 485 -25.16 4.18 8.10
CA LEU A 485 -23.78 4.66 8.10
C LEU A 485 -23.61 5.87 9.02
N LEU A 486 -24.57 6.79 8.99
CA LEU A 486 -24.56 7.98 9.86
C LEU A 486 -24.68 7.56 11.33
N ALA A 487 -25.60 6.64 11.63
CA ALA A 487 -25.78 6.08 12.97
C ALA A 487 -24.53 5.36 13.47
N ALA A 488 -23.90 4.52 12.63
CA ALA A 488 -22.65 3.84 12.98
C ALA A 488 -21.50 4.83 13.24
N ALA A 489 -21.44 5.93 12.48
CA ALA A 489 -20.45 6.98 12.68
C ALA A 489 -20.66 7.76 13.98
N MET A 490 -21.91 8.12 14.29
CA MET A 490 -22.27 8.79 15.54
C MET A 490 -21.94 7.89 16.75
N ALA A 491 -22.27 6.60 16.69
CA ALA A 491 -21.91 5.65 17.74
C ALA A 491 -20.38 5.54 17.93
N ALA A 492 -19.62 5.53 16.82
CA ALA A 492 -18.15 5.50 16.87
C ALA A 492 -17.52 6.81 17.38
N ALA A 493 -18.21 7.94 17.26
CA ALA A 493 -17.79 9.20 17.87
C ALA A 493 -18.04 9.18 19.39
N MET A 494 -19.24 8.78 19.81
CA MET A 494 -19.62 8.67 21.23
C MET A 494 -18.72 7.71 22.02
N GLU A 495 -18.30 6.58 21.43
CA GLU A 495 -17.39 5.63 22.10
C GLU A 495 -15.99 6.23 22.33
N ARG A 496 -15.52 7.11 21.43
CA ARG A 496 -14.23 7.79 21.58
C ARG A 496 -14.26 8.81 22.71
N ASP A 497 -15.31 9.64 22.74
CA ASP A 497 -15.48 10.65 23.79
C ASP A 497 -15.65 9.99 25.19
N GLY A 498 -16.30 8.83 25.24
CA GLY A 498 -16.47 8.06 26.48
C GLY A 498 -15.20 7.35 26.98
N ALA A 499 -14.26 7.00 26.10
CA ALA A 499 -13.03 6.31 26.49
C ALA A 499 -11.99 7.24 27.15
N ASP A 500 -11.97 8.52 26.76
CA ASP A 500 -11.07 9.53 27.33
C ASP A 500 -11.71 10.27 28.53
N GLY A 501 -13.02 10.12 28.73
CA GLY A 501 -13.83 10.83 29.72
C GLY A 501 -13.90 10.20 31.12
N GLY A 502 -12.78 9.80 31.72
CA GLY A 502 -12.70 9.44 33.15
C GLY A 502 -12.90 10.62 34.12
N GLY A 503 -13.38 11.76 33.64
CA GLY A 503 -13.74 12.93 34.43
C GLY A 503 -15.26 13.07 34.54
N ASN A 504 -15.76 13.01 35.77
CA ASN A 504 -17.16 13.24 36.14
C ASN A 504 -17.72 14.54 35.48
N SER A 505 -18.41 14.41 34.35
CA SER A 505 -19.22 15.50 33.79
C SER A 505 -20.64 14.99 33.63
N THR A 506 -21.46 15.25 34.64
CA THR A 506 -22.91 15.05 34.62
C THR A 506 -23.53 16.13 33.76
N VAL A 507 -23.80 15.84 32.48
CA VAL A 507 -24.68 16.66 31.65
C VAL A 507 -26.05 15.99 31.60
N ALA A 508 -27.03 16.67 32.17
CA ALA A 508 -28.43 16.25 32.21
C ALA A 508 -29.05 16.27 30.80
N ALA A 509 -29.64 15.15 30.38
CA ALA A 509 -30.40 15.03 29.16
C ALA A 509 -31.79 15.68 29.32
N SER A 510 -32.13 16.63 28.45
CA SER A 510 -33.51 17.06 28.22
C SER A 510 -33.99 16.47 26.88
N GLY A 511 -35.14 15.81 26.92
CA GLY A 511 -35.73 15.11 25.79
C GLY A 511 -36.58 16.02 24.89
N GLY A 512 -36.62 15.70 23.59
CA GLY A 512 -37.55 16.35 22.67
C GLY A 512 -37.37 16.00 21.18
N SER A 513 -38.29 15.18 20.66
CA SER A 513 -38.84 15.14 19.28
C SER A 513 -38.00 14.61 18.09
N ASN A 514 -38.67 13.75 17.31
CA ASN A 514 -38.32 13.36 15.94
C ASN A 514 -38.22 14.62 15.04
N GLY A 515 -37.01 15.00 14.66
CA GLY A 515 -36.75 16.01 13.65
C GLY A 515 -36.18 15.37 12.39
N THR A 516 -36.86 15.54 11.26
CA THR A 516 -36.26 15.44 9.93
C THR A 516 -35.12 16.44 9.84
N TYR A 517 -33.88 15.95 9.75
CA TYR A 517 -32.69 16.79 9.58
C TYR A 517 -32.61 17.32 8.14
N THR A 518 -33.27 18.44 7.86
CA THR A 518 -32.83 19.35 6.80
C THR A 518 -31.65 20.15 7.34
N VAL A 519 -30.43 19.68 7.04
CA VAL A 519 -29.21 20.47 7.26
C VAL A 519 -29.25 21.63 6.27
N GLY A 520 -29.60 22.81 6.78
CA GLY A 520 -29.55 24.06 6.02
C GLY A 520 -28.13 24.39 5.59
N ASN A 521 -28.02 24.93 4.38
CA ASN A 521 -26.81 25.52 3.81
C ASN A 521 -26.18 26.53 4.79
N SER A 522 -25.09 26.13 5.45
CA SER A 522 -24.09 27.07 5.97
C SER A 522 -22.69 26.62 5.55
N MET A 523 -22.46 26.54 4.24
CA MET A 523 -21.11 26.69 3.70
C MET A 523 -20.89 28.18 3.40
N ALA A 524 -20.51 28.92 4.43
CA ALA A 524 -19.76 30.16 4.29
C ALA A 524 -18.36 29.89 4.85
N ALA A 525 -17.35 30.26 4.06
CA ALA A 525 -15.94 30.02 4.29
C ALA A 525 -15.48 30.33 5.73
N ALA A 526 -15.13 29.30 6.50
CA ALA A 526 -14.26 29.44 7.66
C ALA A 526 -12.83 29.17 7.20
N ALA A 527 -12.15 30.27 6.88
CA ALA A 527 -10.72 30.29 6.66
C ALA A 527 -9.96 29.80 7.90
N VAL A 528 -8.83 29.17 7.63
CA VAL A 528 -7.69 28.89 8.50
C VAL A 528 -7.56 29.91 9.64
N LEU A 529 -7.75 29.45 10.88
CA LEU A 529 -7.07 30.01 12.04
C LEU A 529 -6.48 28.83 12.83
N GLY A 530 -5.17 28.68 12.69
CA GLY A 530 -4.38 27.81 13.55
C GLY A 530 -4.44 28.33 14.97
N ASN A 531 -4.67 27.43 15.92
CA ASN A 531 -4.39 27.71 17.32
C ASN A 531 -2.89 27.85 17.49
N GLY A 532 -2.44 29.09 17.66
CA GLY A 532 -1.11 29.44 18.10
C GLY A 532 -0.84 28.86 19.49
N VAL A 533 0.20 28.05 19.58
CA VAL A 533 0.84 27.74 20.86
C VAL A 533 1.57 28.99 21.30
N ALA A 534 1.09 29.60 22.37
CA ALA A 534 1.72 30.73 23.02
C ALA A 534 3.14 30.35 23.47
N ALA A 535 4.13 31.09 22.98
CA ALA A 535 5.49 31.06 23.47
C ALA A 535 5.53 31.65 24.88
N VAL A 536 5.74 30.80 25.89
CA VAL A 536 6.15 31.23 27.22
C VAL A 536 7.63 31.60 27.14
N LYS A 537 7.91 32.91 27.20
CA LYS A 537 9.23 33.44 27.52
C LYS A 537 9.55 33.09 28.98
N GLY A 538 10.50 32.17 29.17
CA GLY A 538 11.18 31.96 30.44
C GLY A 538 12.66 32.24 30.24
N GLU A 539 13.10 33.42 30.66
CA GLU A 539 14.52 33.74 30.86
C GLU A 539 15.04 32.90 32.03
N ALA A 540 16.09 32.12 31.79
CA ALA A 540 16.92 31.54 32.84
C ALA A 540 18.38 31.58 32.40
N SER A 541 19.06 32.64 32.85
CA SER A 541 20.50 32.77 32.92
C SER A 541 21.08 31.78 33.94
N VAL A 542 22.00 30.89 33.55
CA VAL A 542 22.94 30.27 34.49
C VAL A 542 24.34 30.18 33.88
N GLN A 543 25.19 31.06 34.40
CA GLN A 543 26.60 30.91 34.76
C GLN A 543 27.49 29.85 34.07
N LYS A 544 28.38 30.43 33.26
CA LYS A 544 29.79 30.11 33.09
C LYS A 544 30.44 29.61 34.40
N GLN A 545 31.00 28.41 34.40
CA GLN A 545 32.05 28.04 35.35
C GLN A 545 33.25 27.49 34.59
N GLU A 546 34.29 28.32 34.59
CA GLU A 546 35.63 28.01 34.14
C GLU A 546 36.25 26.94 35.05
N ARG A 547 36.91 25.95 34.47
CA ARG A 547 38.10 25.36 35.07
C ARG A 547 39.12 25.00 34.00
N SER A 548 40.13 25.84 34.02
CA SER A 548 41.51 25.77 33.53
C SER A 548 42.24 24.44 33.78
N GLY A 549 43.28 24.23 32.98
CA GLY A 549 44.43 23.36 33.27
C GLY A 549 44.63 22.34 32.14
N ASP A 550 45.32 22.66 31.05
CA ASP A 550 46.78 22.84 30.91
C ASP A 550 47.37 21.66 30.13
N GLY A 551 48.01 21.99 29.00
CA GLY A 551 49.40 21.58 28.81
C GLY A 551 49.71 20.58 27.70
N LYS A 552 50.30 21.15 26.63
CA LYS A 552 51.35 20.58 25.73
C LYS A 552 50.91 19.43 24.81
N GLY A 553 51.29 19.41 23.54
CA GLY A 553 52.34 20.13 22.81
C GLY A 553 52.95 19.16 21.80
N ASP A 554 53.33 19.72 20.65
CA ASP A 554 54.24 19.22 19.62
C ASP A 554 53.82 18.09 18.66
N ASP A 555 53.77 18.52 17.40
CA ASP A 555 54.60 18.10 16.26
C ASP A 555 54.51 16.67 15.70
N GLY A 556 54.50 16.62 14.37
CA GLY A 556 55.07 15.46 13.66
C GLY A 556 54.35 15.05 12.39
N GLU A 557 54.71 15.71 11.29
CA GLU A 557 55.00 15.13 9.97
C GLU A 557 54.41 13.77 9.54
N GLY A 558 53.85 13.79 8.32
CA GLY A 558 54.42 13.02 7.21
C GLY A 558 53.99 11.55 7.04
N GLY A 559 53.45 11.22 5.86
CA GLY A 559 53.38 9.81 5.43
C GLY A 559 52.37 9.50 4.33
N LYS A 560 52.71 9.82 3.08
CA LYS A 560 52.17 9.15 1.89
C LYS A 560 52.70 7.71 1.81
N ALA A 561 51.85 6.77 1.38
CA ALA A 561 52.15 5.64 0.46
C ALA A 561 51.02 4.60 0.60
N THR A 562 50.13 4.47 -0.39
CA THR A 562 50.19 3.48 -1.49
C THR A 562 50.33 2.03 -1.02
N GLY A 563 49.29 1.23 -1.24
CA GLY A 563 49.33 -0.22 -1.06
C GLY A 563 48.22 -0.89 -1.87
N ALA A 564 48.52 -1.15 -3.14
CA ALA A 564 47.72 -1.98 -4.02
C ALA A 564 47.94 -3.48 -3.70
N GLY A 565 46.91 -4.27 -3.97
CA GLY A 565 47.08 -5.62 -4.50
C GLY A 565 46.87 -6.79 -3.54
N GLY A 566 46.18 -7.81 -4.07
CA GLY A 566 46.53 -9.20 -3.77
C GLY A 566 45.46 -10.04 -3.11
N LEU A 567 44.54 -10.56 -3.93
CA LEU A 567 43.64 -11.65 -3.61
C LEU A 567 44.34 -13.03 -3.67
N ARG A 568 43.76 -14.00 -2.94
CA ARG A 568 43.91 -15.48 -2.98
C ARG A 568 45.16 -16.03 -2.28
N GLY A 569 45.11 -17.09 -1.48
CA GLY A 569 44.05 -18.02 -1.10
C GLY A 569 44.66 -19.23 -0.37
N ALA A 570 43.79 -20.15 0.07
CA ALA A 570 44.04 -21.52 0.56
C ALA A 570 44.30 -21.74 2.08
N GLU A 571 43.28 -22.35 2.69
CA GLU A 571 43.27 -23.50 3.63
C GLU A 571 44.54 -23.86 4.42
N ALA A 572 44.45 -23.85 5.76
CA ALA A 572 44.28 -25.04 6.60
C ALA A 572 44.50 -24.73 8.09
N SER A 573 43.67 -25.36 8.94
CA SER A 573 43.92 -25.79 10.34
C SER A 573 44.43 -24.79 11.39
N GLY A 574 43.75 -24.72 12.55
CA GLY A 574 44.39 -24.36 13.82
C GLY A 574 43.53 -23.57 14.80
N GLU A 575 43.03 -24.28 15.81
CA GLU A 575 42.89 -23.92 17.23
C GLU A 575 42.58 -22.48 17.71
N GLN A 576 41.60 -22.46 18.64
CA GLN A 576 41.53 -21.69 19.89
C GLN A 576 41.65 -20.16 19.83
N GLY A 577 40.53 -19.49 20.11
CA GLY A 577 40.51 -18.08 20.48
C GLY A 577 39.16 -17.67 21.05
N GLY A 578 38.99 -17.82 22.37
CA GLY A 578 37.83 -17.31 23.08
C GLY A 578 37.73 -15.79 22.95
N SER A 579 36.60 -15.28 22.47
CA SER A 579 36.25 -13.86 22.58
C SER A 579 34.92 -13.70 23.31
N ARG A 580 34.96 -12.81 24.30
CA ARG A 580 33.85 -12.43 25.18
C ARG A 580 32.74 -11.79 24.34
N GLY A 581 31.56 -12.42 24.33
CA GLY A 581 30.34 -11.81 23.82
C GLY A 581 29.92 -10.60 24.67
N PRO A 582 29.23 -9.61 24.07
CA PRO A 582 28.80 -8.41 24.77
C PRO A 582 27.67 -8.71 25.77
N SER A 583 27.73 -7.99 26.90
CA SER A 583 26.81 -8.07 28.02
C SER A 583 25.34 -7.88 27.61
N VAL A 584 24.52 -8.89 27.88
CA VAL A 584 23.05 -8.81 27.78
C VAL A 584 22.52 -7.86 28.84
N VAL A 585 21.98 -6.72 28.42
CA VAL A 585 21.22 -5.82 29.29
C VAL A 585 19.89 -6.50 29.64
N ARG A 586 19.78 -7.02 30.87
CA ARG A 586 18.51 -7.47 31.46
C ARG A 586 17.65 -6.26 31.78
N ILE A 587 16.67 -5.97 30.94
CA ILE A 587 15.57 -5.04 31.27
C ILE A 587 14.63 -5.78 32.23
N ARG A 588 14.66 -5.38 33.51
CA ARG A 588 13.72 -5.85 34.53
C ARG A 588 12.36 -5.18 34.27
N ARG A 589 11.42 -5.90 33.65
CA ARG A 589 10.02 -5.45 33.57
C ARG A 589 9.40 -5.50 34.97
N GLN A 590 9.02 -4.32 35.46
CA GLN A 590 8.25 -4.16 36.69
C GLN A 590 6.84 -4.72 36.45
N ARG A 591 6.54 -5.84 37.11
CA ARG A 591 5.26 -6.54 37.03
C ARG A 591 4.22 -5.67 37.74
N GLN A 592 3.40 -4.91 37.01
CA GLN A 592 2.22 -4.27 37.59
C GLN A 592 1.25 -5.37 38.04
N GLN A 593 1.15 -5.56 39.35
CA GLN A 593 0.10 -6.38 39.96
C GLN A 593 -1.23 -5.63 39.77
N ARG A 594 -2.08 -6.11 38.87
CA ARG A 594 -3.49 -5.73 38.83
C ARG A 594 -4.23 -6.53 39.90
N HIS A 595 -4.74 -5.83 40.92
CA HIS A 595 -5.65 -6.41 41.90
C HIS A 595 -6.98 -6.76 41.22
N HIS A 596 -7.26 -8.06 41.08
CA HIS A 596 -8.59 -8.54 40.75
C HIS A 596 -9.50 -8.44 41.98
N ARG A 597 -10.52 -7.58 41.92
CA ARG A 597 -11.69 -7.65 42.79
C ARG A 597 -12.45 -8.94 42.46
N ARG A 598 -12.44 -9.89 43.39
CA ARG A 598 -13.41 -10.99 43.43
C ARG A 598 -14.79 -10.40 43.72
N LEU A 599 -15.74 -10.58 42.82
CA LEU A 599 -17.17 -10.50 43.15
C LEU A 599 -17.58 -11.87 43.71
N GLY A 600 -18.08 -11.84 44.95
CA GLY A 600 -18.61 -13.01 45.66
C GLY A 600 -19.96 -13.44 45.09
N ARG A 601 -20.26 -14.72 45.36
CA ARG A 601 -21.39 -15.53 44.86
C ARG A 601 -22.77 -14.91 45.04
#